data_AF-A0A0F9RPS4-F1
#
_entry.id   AF-A0A0F9RPS4-F1
#
_cell.length_a   1.000
_cell.length_b   1.000
_cell.length_c   1.000
_cell.angle_alpha   90.00
_cell.angle_beta   90.00
_cell.angle_gamma   90.00
#
_symmetry.space_group_name_H-M   'P 1'
#
loop_
_entity.id
_entity.type
_entity.pdbx_description
1 polymer ?
#
loop_
_entity_poly.entity_id
_entity_poly.type
_entity_poly.pdbx_seq_one_letter_code
_entity_poly.pdbx_strand_id
1 'polypeptide(L)'
;MEKGTIKTIKKCTKCCELKPATTEYFHRNKSNNDGLRYDCKECSKEYKQSYKQSEKGKETIKGYEQSDKGKERLKRYQQSDKGKEAHRKYCQSDKGKEMKRKKNKKYYQKNKKKIIEKVRIWKQKGA
;
A
#
# COMPACT_ATOMS: atom_id res chain seq x y z
N MET A 1 18.77 -27.01 39.20
CA MET A 1 18.12 -26.39 38.02
C MET A 1 19.22 -25.82 37.15
N GLU A 2 19.71 -26.59 36.19
CA GLU A 2 20.78 -26.15 35.29
C GLU A 2 20.25 -25.01 34.40
N LYS A 3 20.92 -23.87 34.50
CA LYS A 3 20.59 -22.65 33.77
C LYS A 3 20.74 -22.94 32.28
N GLY A 4 19.63 -22.87 31.56
CA GLY A 4 19.58 -23.08 30.11
C GLY A 4 20.65 -22.27 29.40
N THR A 5 21.52 -22.98 28.69
CA THR A 5 22.61 -22.42 27.90
C THR A 5 22.01 -21.43 26.90
N ILE A 6 22.23 -20.13 27.11
CA ILE A 6 21.90 -19.11 26.11
C ILE A 6 22.74 -19.47 24.89
N LYS A 7 22.09 -20.05 23.88
CA LYS A 7 22.74 -20.35 22.61
C LYS A 7 23.17 -19.01 22.03
N THR A 8 24.47 -18.76 21.92
CA THR A 8 25.00 -17.46 21.46
C THR A 8 24.91 -17.32 19.93
N ILE A 9 24.92 -18.45 19.21
CA ILE A 9 24.83 -18.52 17.75
C ILE A 9 23.67 -19.43 17.32
N LYS A 10 22.86 -18.97 16.36
CA LYS A 10 21.74 -19.71 15.79
C LYS A 10 21.88 -19.81 14.27
N LYS A 11 21.64 -21.01 13.73
CA LYS A 11 21.59 -21.24 12.28
C LYS A 11 20.22 -20.85 11.73
N CYS A 12 20.19 -20.02 10.70
CA CYS A 12 18.97 -19.76 9.94
C CYS A 12 18.55 -21.00 9.15
N THR A 13 17.29 -21.43 9.24
CA THR A 13 16.79 -22.59 8.48
C THR A 13 16.52 -22.32 6.99
N LYS A 14 16.67 -21.06 6.54
CA LYS A 14 16.43 -20.65 5.15
C LYS A 14 17.72 -20.42 4.38
N CYS A 15 18.58 -19.51 4.85
CA CYS A 15 19.88 -19.26 4.21
C CYS A 15 21.02 -20.11 4.77
N CYS A 16 20.78 -20.93 5.80
CA CYS A 16 21.80 -21.78 6.44
C CYS A 16 22.97 -21.04 7.11
N GLU A 17 22.96 -19.71 7.18
CA GLU A 17 23.99 -18.91 7.85
C GLU A 17 23.91 -19.01 9.38
N LEU A 18 25.07 -19.01 10.03
CA LEU A 18 25.22 -18.87 11.48
C LEU A 18 25.25 -17.39 11.85
N LYS A 19 24.27 -16.95 12.65
CA LYS A 19 24.16 -15.57 13.11
C LYS A 19 24.02 -15.53 14.64
N PRO A 20 24.37 -14.42 15.31
CA PRO A 20 24.11 -14.26 16.73
C PRO A 20 22.63 -14.51 17.04
N ALA A 21 22.36 -15.33 18.06
CA ALA A 21 21.01 -15.65 18.50
C ALA A 21 20.41 -14.48 19.30
N THR A 22 20.34 -13.32 18.67
CA THR A 22 19.85 -12.08 19.25
C THR A 22 18.64 -11.59 18.47
N THR A 23 17.90 -10.66 19.08
CA THR A 23 16.75 -10.03 18.43
C THR A 23 17.14 -9.06 17.32
N GLU A 24 18.43 -8.86 17.08
CA GLU A 24 18.96 -8.13 15.94
C GLU A 24 18.78 -8.96 14.66
N TYR A 25 19.14 -10.25 14.69
CA TYR A 25 19.14 -11.14 13.52
C TYR A 25 17.90 -12.02 13.42
N PHE A 26 17.22 -12.31 14.53
CA PHE A 26 16.04 -13.16 14.58
C PHE A 26 14.84 -12.42 15.19
N HIS A 27 13.62 -12.73 14.75
CA HIS A 27 12.41 -12.20 15.39
C HIS A 27 12.08 -13.01 16.66
N ARG A 28 11.51 -12.34 17.67
CA ARG A 28 11.02 -13.01 18.88
C ARG A 28 9.89 -13.98 18.55
N ASN A 29 9.94 -15.18 19.11
CA ASN A 29 8.86 -16.15 19.09
C ASN A 29 8.78 -16.88 20.44
N LYS A 30 7.78 -16.53 21.26
CA LYS A 30 7.59 -17.07 22.61
C LYS A 30 7.26 -18.56 22.64
N SER A 31 6.83 -19.16 21.51
CA SER A 31 6.54 -20.59 21.45
C SER A 31 7.80 -21.45 21.33
N ASN A 32 8.94 -20.86 20.98
CA ASN A 32 10.20 -21.58 20.81
C ASN A 32 11.01 -21.55 22.11
N ASN A 33 11.77 -22.61 22.38
CA ASN A 33 12.55 -22.76 23.61
C ASN A 33 13.53 -21.59 23.85
N ASP A 34 14.17 -21.09 22.78
CA ASP A 34 15.10 -19.95 22.86
C ASP A 34 14.42 -18.58 22.64
N GLY A 35 13.09 -18.55 22.55
CA GLY A 35 12.34 -17.31 22.35
C GLY A 35 12.55 -16.65 20.98
N LEU A 36 13.19 -17.32 20.00
CA LEU A 36 13.55 -16.77 18.70
C LEU A 36 13.09 -17.65 17.54
N ARG A 37 12.71 -17.03 16.41
CA ARG A 37 12.38 -17.75 15.16
C ARG A 37 13.57 -18.55 14.63
N TYR A 38 13.27 -19.55 13.80
CA TYR A 38 14.26 -20.39 13.14
C TYR A 38 14.86 -19.75 11.88
N ASP A 39 14.10 -18.88 11.21
CA ASP A 39 14.55 -18.05 10.09
C ASP A 39 15.06 -16.69 10.58
N CYS A 40 16.13 -16.19 9.95
CA CYS A 40 16.62 -14.84 10.19
C CYS A 40 15.63 -13.80 9.65
N LYS A 41 15.75 -12.55 10.12
CA LYS A 41 14.89 -11.44 9.68
C LYS A 41 14.95 -11.19 8.18
N GLU A 42 16.12 -11.36 7.56
CA GLU A 42 16.33 -11.15 6.13
C GLU A 42 15.50 -12.15 5.32
N CYS A 43 15.64 -13.45 5.59
CA CYS A 43 14.82 -14.48 4.95
C CYS A 43 13.33 -14.29 5.24
N SER A 44 12.98 -13.86 6.45
CA SER A 44 11.57 -13.58 6.80
C SER A 44 11.01 -12.40 6.00
N LYS A 45 11.81 -11.36 5.77
CA LYS A 45 11.45 -10.20 4.95
C LYS A 45 11.30 -10.60 3.48
N GLU A 46 12.27 -11.33 2.95
CA GLU A 46 12.25 -11.83 1.57
C GLU A 46 11.01 -12.70 1.32
N TYR A 47 10.72 -13.65 2.22
CA TYR A 47 9.52 -14.47 2.16
C TYR A 47 8.23 -13.65 2.12
N LYS A 48 8.12 -12.60 2.95
CA LYS A 48 6.94 -11.71 2.94
C LYS A 48 6.84 -10.93 1.63
N GLN A 49 7.96 -10.51 1.06
CA GLN A 49 8.00 -9.79 -0.21
C GLN A 49 7.60 -10.69 -1.38
N SER A 50 8.17 -11.90 -1.47
CA SER A 50 7.82 -12.87 -2.50
C SER A 50 6.37 -13.35 -2.37
N TYR A 51 5.90 -13.60 -1.14
CA TYR A 51 4.49 -13.93 -0.90
C TYR A 51 3.57 -12.80 -1.36
N LYS A 52 3.86 -11.53 -1.05
CA LYS A 52 3.06 -10.39 -1.53
C LYS A 52 2.99 -10.30 -3.06
N GLN A 53 4.04 -10.73 -3.76
CA GLN A 53 4.10 -10.74 -5.23
C GLN A 53 3.50 -12.00 -5.85
N SER A 54 3.35 -13.08 -5.09
CA SER A 54 2.68 -14.30 -5.54
C SER A 54 1.19 -14.04 -5.82
N GLU A 55 0.59 -14.84 -6.70
CA GLU A 55 -0.83 -14.71 -7.04
C GLU A 55 -1.73 -14.83 -5.82
N LYS A 56 -1.47 -15.81 -4.94
CA LYS A 56 -2.22 -15.98 -3.68
C LYS A 56 -2.10 -14.77 -2.76
N GLY A 57 -0.92 -14.16 -2.67
CA GLY A 57 -0.71 -12.97 -1.85
C GLY A 57 -1.44 -11.75 -2.41
N LYS A 58 -1.38 -11.53 -3.72
CA LYS A 58 -2.15 -10.48 -4.41
C LYS A 58 -3.66 -10.67 -4.21
N GLU A 59 -4.15 -11.90 -4.38
CA GLU A 59 -5.55 -12.26 -4.16
C GLU A 59 -5.98 -11.95 -2.72
N THR A 60 -5.18 -12.37 -1.74
CA THR A 60 -5.45 -12.12 -0.32
C THR A 60 -5.52 -10.62 -0.02
N ILE A 61 -4.57 -9.83 -0.54
CA ILE A 61 -4.53 -8.37 -0.35
C ILE A 61 -5.74 -7.72 -1.00
N LYS A 62 -6.05 -8.09 -2.25
CA LYS A 62 -7.22 -7.59 -2.98
C LYS A 62 -8.52 -7.92 -2.25
N GLY A 63 -8.65 -9.14 -1.74
CA GLY A 63 -9.79 -9.57 -0.93
C GLY A 63 -9.95 -8.72 0.33
N TYR A 64 -8.85 -8.44 1.04
CA TYR A 64 -8.86 -7.54 2.19
C TYR A 64 -9.25 -6.10 1.81
N GLU A 65 -8.69 -5.55 0.73
CA GLU A 65 -9.02 -4.19 0.24
C GLU A 65 -10.50 -4.06 -0.15
N GLN A 66 -11.09 -5.13 -0.70
CA GLN A 66 -12.50 -5.18 -1.08
C GLN A 66 -13.45 -5.49 0.10
N SER A 67 -12.92 -6.02 1.21
CA SER A 67 -13.69 -6.29 2.42
C SER A 67 -14.20 -4.99 3.07
N ASP A 68 -15.26 -5.10 3.88
CA ASP A 68 -15.82 -3.96 4.60
C ASP A 68 -14.79 -3.30 5.53
N LYS A 69 -13.99 -4.11 6.22
CA LYS A 69 -12.90 -3.62 7.08
C LYS A 69 -11.86 -2.82 6.29
N GLY A 70 -11.49 -3.30 5.10
CA GLY A 70 -10.53 -2.63 4.21
C GLY A 70 -11.07 -1.29 3.71
N LYS A 71 -12.32 -1.28 3.24
CA LYS A 71 -13.02 -0.07 2.78
C LYS A 71 -13.22 0.94 3.91
N GLU A 72 -13.60 0.49 5.11
CA GLU A 72 -13.77 1.35 6.28
C GLU A 72 -12.43 2.00 6.69
N ARG A 73 -11.34 1.22 6.71
CA ARG A 73 -9.98 1.74 6.95
C ARG A 73 -9.61 2.81 5.92
N LEU A 74 -9.88 2.57 4.64
CA LEU A 74 -9.60 3.53 3.56
C LEU A 74 -10.43 4.81 3.72
N LYS A 75 -11.73 4.68 4.02
CA LYS A 75 -12.63 5.82 4.26
C LYS A 75 -12.14 6.68 5.43
N ARG A 76 -11.75 6.04 6.54
CA ARG A 76 -11.16 6.71 7.71
C ARG A 76 -9.89 7.48 7.33
N TYR A 77 -9.00 6.86 6.55
CA TYR A 77 -7.80 7.53 6.07
C TYR A 77 -8.13 8.74 5.17
N GLN A 78 -9.05 8.61 4.21
CA GLN A 78 -9.45 9.70 3.32
C GLN A 78 -10.07 10.89 4.09
N GLN A 79 -10.78 10.62 5.18
CA GLN A 79 -11.39 11.64 6.03
C GLN A 79 -10.41 12.28 7.02
N SER A 80 -9.28 11.62 7.30
CA SER A 80 -8.23 12.16 8.17
C SER A 80 -7.53 13.38 7.56
N ASP A 81 -6.94 14.21 8.42
CA ASP A 81 -6.20 15.40 7.98
C ASP A 81 -5.05 15.03 7.05
N LYS A 82 -4.31 13.97 7.36
CA LYS A 82 -3.23 13.43 6.51
C LYS A 82 -3.75 13.02 5.13
N GLY A 83 -4.90 12.35 5.07
CA GLY A 83 -5.50 11.94 3.80
C GLY A 83 -5.97 13.13 2.95
N LYS A 84 -6.63 14.11 3.58
CA LYS A 84 -7.08 15.35 2.93
C LYS A 84 -5.89 16.18 2.45
N GLU A 85 -4.83 16.31 3.25
CA GLU A 85 -3.60 17.01 2.89
C GLU A 85 -2.91 16.32 1.69
N ALA A 86 -2.77 15.00 1.73
CA ALA A 86 -2.22 14.22 0.62
C ALA A 86 -3.02 14.43 -0.67
N HIS A 87 -4.37 14.40 -0.58
CA HIS A 87 -5.24 14.67 -1.72
C HIS A 87 -5.06 16.10 -2.24
N ARG A 88 -5.00 17.09 -1.35
CA ARG A 88 -4.77 18.50 -1.71
C ARG A 88 -3.43 18.67 -2.43
N LYS A 89 -2.35 18.13 -1.88
CA LYS A 89 -1.01 18.15 -2.50
C LYS A 89 -1.04 17.49 -3.89
N TYR A 90 -1.69 16.34 -4.03
CA TYR A 90 -1.82 15.67 -5.32
C TYR A 90 -2.59 16.54 -6.34
N CYS A 91 -3.73 17.11 -5.97
CA CYS A 91 -4.52 17.98 -6.85
C CYS A 91 -3.77 19.24 -7.30
N GLN A 92 -2.85 19.74 -6.47
CA GLN A 92 -2.00 20.90 -6.78
C GLN A 92 -0.71 20.53 -7.53
N SER A 93 -0.30 19.26 -7.51
CA SER A 93 0.87 18.77 -8.24
C SER A 93 0.69 18.89 -9.75
N ASP A 94 1.80 18.93 -10.49
CA ASP A 94 1.78 18.99 -11.96
C ASP A 94 1.08 17.77 -12.55
N LYS A 95 1.32 16.58 -12.00
CA LYS A 95 0.63 15.35 -12.40
C LYS A 95 -0.88 15.47 -12.20
N GLY A 96 -1.33 15.99 -11.05
CA GLY A 96 -2.75 16.19 -10.78
C GLY A 96 -3.40 17.20 -11.72
N LYS A 97 -2.74 18.35 -11.94
CA LYS A 97 -3.18 19.40 -12.87
C LYS A 97 -3.22 18.89 -14.32
N GLU A 98 -2.20 18.17 -14.76
CA GLU A 98 -2.12 17.58 -16.10
C GLU A 98 -3.25 16.57 -16.32
N MET A 99 -3.49 15.68 -15.36
CA MET A 99 -4.61 14.74 -15.40
C MET A 99 -5.96 15.46 -15.51
N LYS A 100 -6.15 16.54 -14.73
CA LYS A 100 -7.35 17.38 -14.81
C LYS A 100 -7.49 18.04 -16.20
N ARG A 101 -6.41 18.58 -16.75
CA ARG A 101 -6.39 19.17 -18.11
C ARG A 101 -6.76 18.14 -19.19
N LYS A 102 -6.13 16.95 -19.16
CA LYS A 102 -6.43 15.84 -20.08
C LYS A 102 -7.90 15.43 -20.02
N LYS A 103 -8.44 15.28 -18.79
CA LYS A 103 -9.86 14.95 -18.57
C LYS A 103 -10.78 16.03 -19.15
N ASN A 104 -10.51 17.30 -18.87
CA ASN A 104 -11.31 18.43 -19.38
C ASN A 104 -11.26 18.51 -20.91
N LYS A 105 -10.08 18.32 -21.50
CA LYS A 105 -9.91 18.27 -22.96
C LYS A 105 -10.75 17.15 -23.58
N LYS A 106 -10.70 15.93 -23.02
CA LYS A 106 -11.51 14.79 -23.49
C LYS A 106 -13.01 15.07 -23.37
N TYR A 107 -13.45 15.66 -22.27
CA TYR A 107 -14.85 16.05 -22.07
C TYR A 107 -15.31 17.07 -23.12
N TYR A 108 -14.51 18.12 -23.34
CA TYR A 108 -14.81 19.16 -24.33
C TYR A 108 -14.86 18.57 -25.74
N GLN A 109 -13.89 17.75 -26.12
CA GLN A 109 -13.88 17.08 -27.43
C GLN A 109 -15.13 16.23 -27.66
N LYS A 110 -15.53 15.42 -26.68
CA LYS A 110 -16.73 14.57 -26.76
C LYS A 110 -18.02 15.38 -26.86
N ASN A 111 -18.08 16.52 -26.19
CA ASN A 111 -19.30 17.33 -26.10
C ASN A 111 -19.26 18.61 -26.94
N LYS A 112 -18.26 18.77 -27.82
CA LYS A 112 -17.95 20.03 -28.51
C LYS A 112 -19.16 20.63 -29.21
N LYS A 113 -19.87 19.84 -30.04
CA LYS A 113 -21.06 20.29 -30.77
C LYS A 113 -22.17 20.77 -29.83
N LYS A 114 -22.47 20.00 -28.77
CA LYS A 114 -23.49 20.34 -27.77
C LYS A 114 -23.14 21.62 -27.01
N ILE A 115 -21.86 21.79 -26.65
CA ILE A 115 -21.38 22.98 -25.96
C ILE A 115 -21.51 24.21 -26.86
N ILE A 116 -21.09 24.12 -28.12
CA ILE A 116 -21.20 25.21 -29.11
C ILE A 116 -22.67 25.59 -29.31
N GLU A 117 -23.55 24.60 -29.51
CA GLU A 117 -24.97 24.85 -29.71
C GLU A 117 -25.63 25.49 -28.49
N LYS A 118 -25.29 25.03 -27.27
CA LYS A 118 -25.77 25.65 -26.03
C LYS A 118 -25.36 27.12 -25.92
N VAL A 119 -24.12 27.44 -26.29
CA VAL A 119 -23.62 28.83 -26.30
C VAL A 119 -24.36 29.66 -27.36
N ARG A 120 -24.64 29.10 -28.53
CA ARG A 120 -25.43 29.76 -29.59
C ARG A 120 -26.83 30.12 -29.11
N ILE A 121 -27.55 29.15 -28.53
CA ILE A 121 -28.90 29.35 -28.00
C ILE A 121 -28.92 30.39 -26.88
N TRP A 122 -27.95 30.35 -25.96
CA TRP A 122 -27.89 31.34 -24.87
C TRP A 122 -27.71 32.76 -25.39
N LYS A 123 -26.86 32.97 -26.41
CA LYS A 123 -26.68 34.28 -27.05
C LYS A 123 -27.94 34.78 -27.75
N GLN A 124 -28.74 33.89 -28.35
CA GLN A 124 -30.00 34.25 -29.01
C GLN A 124 -31.14 34.57 -28.03
N LYS A 125 -31.05 34.09 -26.78
CA LYS A 125 -32.06 34.32 -25.72
C LYS A 125 -31.71 35.47 -24.78
N GLY A 126 -30.49 36.01 -24.88
CA GLY A 126 -29.99 37.12 -24.05
C GLY A 126 -29.74 38.40 -24.85
N ALA A 127 -30.31 38.50 -26.05
CA ALA A 127 -30.37 39.70 -26.90
C ALA A 127 -31.85 40.09 -27.09
#